data_AF-A0A840SDP5-F1
#
_entry.id   AF-A0A840SDP5-F1
#
_cell.length_a   1.000
_cell.length_b   1.000
_cell.length_c   1.000
_cell.angle_alpha   90.00
_cell.angle_beta   90.00
_cell.angle_gamma   90.00
#
_symmetry.space_group_name_H-M   'P 1'
#
loop_
_entity.id
_entity.type
_entity.pdbx_description
1 polymer ?
#
loop_
_entity_poly.entity_id
_entity_poly.type
_entity_poly.pdbx_seq_one_letter_code
_entity_poly.pdbx_strand_id
1 'polypeptide(L)'
;MNKKVYTGVFVLIATALNLIFTLLVIIASISLGTAALRFVFKVPEGSQVYAYVILGGLIFGIVLSFIVYTKVTTKLIQRYNMDEKFEDNWFGRKKTDKNGKPVVTRKTNMPDSVKLSDEEAAEREKWD
;
A
#
# COMPACT_ATOMS: atom_id res chain seq x y z
N MET A 1 -2.04 6.24 -20.97
CA MET A 1 -2.14 4.97 -20.20
C MET A 1 -3.21 5.12 -19.13
N ASN A 2 -4.08 4.13 -18.97
CA ASN A 2 -5.16 4.14 -18.00
C ASN A 2 -4.59 4.05 -16.56
N LYS A 3 -5.12 4.82 -15.60
CA LYS A 3 -4.61 4.88 -14.20
C LYS A 3 -4.56 3.50 -13.52
N LYS A 4 -5.46 2.61 -13.93
CA LYS A 4 -5.51 1.20 -13.52
C LYS A 4 -4.23 0.44 -13.85
N VAL A 5 -3.66 0.67 -15.03
CA VAL A 5 -2.46 -0.05 -15.51
C VAL A 5 -1.23 0.40 -14.72
N TYR A 6 -1.07 1.70 -14.45
CA TYR A 6 0.03 2.20 -13.61
C TYR A 6 -0.05 1.67 -12.18
N THR A 7 -1.26 1.63 -11.61
CA THR A 7 -1.49 1.07 -10.29
C THR A 7 -1.11 -0.41 -10.27
N GLY A 8 -1.58 -1.21 -11.25
CA GLY A 8 -1.23 -2.62 -11.35
C GLY A 8 0.27 -2.88 -11.47
N VAL A 9 0.99 -2.13 -12.33
CA VAL A 9 2.44 -2.28 -12.50
C VAL A 9 3.20 -1.89 -11.23
N PHE A 10 2.81 -0.79 -10.57
CA PHE A 10 3.42 -0.38 -9.31
C PHE A 10 3.25 -1.46 -8.23
N VAL A 11 2.07 -2.06 -8.14
CA VAL A 11 1.76 -3.09 -7.14
C VAL A 11 2.57 -4.34 -7.39
N LEU A 12 2.72 -4.76 -8.64
CA LEU A 12 3.56 -5.91 -8.99
C LEU A 12 5.02 -5.68 -8.59
N ILE A 13 5.58 -4.51 -8.92
CA ILE A 13 6.96 -4.17 -8.55
C ILE A 13 7.11 -4.05 -7.03
N ALA A 14 6.18 -3.37 -6.36
CA ALA A 14 6.20 -3.20 -4.91
C ALA A 14 6.07 -4.55 -4.18
N THR A 15 5.26 -5.47 -4.70
CA THR A 15 5.10 -6.83 -4.15
C THR A 15 6.38 -7.63 -4.33
N ALA A 16 7.01 -7.59 -5.51
CA ALA A 16 8.28 -8.27 -5.76
C ALA A 16 9.38 -7.75 -4.82
N LEU A 17 9.52 -6.43 -4.69
CA LEU A 17 10.47 -5.81 -3.77
C LEU A 17 10.17 -6.17 -2.32
N ASN A 18 8.89 -6.21 -1.91
CA ASN A 18 8.50 -6.59 -0.57
C ASN A 18 8.88 -8.04 -0.25
N LEU A 19 8.73 -8.95 -1.22
CA LEU A 19 9.06 -10.36 -1.05
C LEU A 19 10.57 -10.56 -0.85
N ILE A 20 11.38 -9.86 -1.65
CA ILE A 20 12.85 -9.82 -1.49
C ILE A 20 13.22 -9.24 -0.12
N PHE A 21 12.61 -8.12 0.26
CA PHE A 21 12.90 -7.47 1.54
C PHE A 21 12.50 -8.37 2.73
N THR A 22 11.37 -9.07 2.64
CA THR A 22 10.91 -10.02 3.65
C THR A 22 11.91 -11.15 3.83
N LEU A 23 12.40 -11.74 2.72
CA LEU A 23 13.44 -12.77 2.76
C LEU A 23 14.72 -12.26 3.43
N LEU A 24 15.18 -11.06 3.06
CA LEU A 24 16.37 -10.45 3.65
C LEU A 24 16.21 -10.24 5.17
N VAL A 25 15.07 -9.73 5.61
CA VAL A 25 14.80 -9.49 7.04
C VAL A 25 14.74 -10.81 7.82
N ILE A 26 14.12 -11.85 7.28
CA ILE A 26 14.06 -13.17 7.92
C ILE A 26 15.48 -13.75 8.06
N ILE A 27 16.25 -13.76 6.97
CA ILE A 27 17.63 -14.26 6.98
C ILE A 27 18.48 -13.47 7.97
N ALA A 28 18.38 -12.14 7.97
CA ALA A 28 19.09 -11.28 8.91
C ALA A 28 18.69 -11.59 10.36
N SER A 29 17.40 -11.76 10.65
CA SER A 29 16.91 -12.03 12.01
C SER A 29 17.38 -13.39 12.53
N ILE A 30 17.31 -14.43 11.70
CA ILE A 30 17.75 -15.79 12.07
C ILE A 30 19.28 -15.82 12.24
N SER A 31 20.03 -15.22 11.32
CA SER A 31 21.49 -15.16 11.41
C SER A 31 21.97 -14.36 12.63
N LEU A 32 21.37 -13.22 12.93
CA LEU A 32 21.69 -12.46 14.15
C LEU A 32 21.36 -13.27 15.41
N GLY A 33 20.19 -13.90 15.45
CA GLY A 33 19.76 -14.69 16.60
C GLY A 33 20.65 -15.90 16.85
N THR A 34 21.00 -16.64 15.79
CA THR A 34 21.91 -17.79 15.90
C THR A 34 23.33 -17.37 16.25
N ALA A 35 23.84 -16.26 15.70
CA ALA A 35 25.13 -15.70 16.09
C ALA A 35 25.13 -15.29 17.57
N ALA A 36 24.06 -14.64 18.06
CA ALA A 36 23.94 -14.28 19.47
C ALA A 36 23.95 -15.52 20.37
N LEU A 37 23.20 -16.57 20.03
CA LEU A 37 23.21 -17.83 20.78
C LEU A 37 24.60 -18.45 20.86
N ARG A 38 25.34 -18.46 19.74
CA ARG A 38 26.67 -19.09 19.65
C ARG A 38 27.76 -18.28 20.35
N PHE A 39 27.83 -16.97 20.09
CA PHE A 39 28.95 -16.13 20.50
C PHE A 39 28.72 -15.40 21.82
N VAL A 40 27.48 -15.02 22.14
CA VAL A 40 27.15 -14.27 23.37
C VAL A 40 26.74 -15.23 24.47
N PHE A 41 25.76 -16.10 24.18
CA PHE A 41 25.19 -17.01 25.17
C PHE A 41 25.90 -18.37 25.25
N LYS A 42 26.81 -18.66 24.33
CA LYS A 42 27.60 -19.92 24.27
C LYS A 42 26.72 -21.17 24.38
N VAL A 43 25.54 -21.12 23.76
CA VAL A 43 24.59 -22.25 23.79
C VAL A 43 25.17 -23.41 22.98
N PRO A 44 25.13 -24.66 23.48
CA PRO A 44 25.62 -25.82 22.74
C PRO A 44 24.86 -26.03 21.43
N GLU A 45 25.59 -26.41 20.38
CA GLU A 45 24.99 -26.78 19.09
C GLU A 45 24.02 -27.96 19.29
N GLY A 46 22.83 -27.89 18.68
CA GLY A 46 21.78 -28.90 18.85
C GLY A 46 20.79 -28.63 19.98
N SER A 47 20.96 -27.55 20.75
CA SER A 47 19.96 -27.13 21.74
C SER A 47 18.62 -26.76 21.08
N GLN A 48 17.51 -27.13 21.72
CA GLN A 48 16.15 -26.78 21.27
C GLN A 48 15.92 -25.27 21.14
N VAL A 49 16.75 -24.45 21.82
CA VAL A 49 16.71 -22.99 21.73
C VAL A 49 16.94 -22.48 20.30
N TYR A 50 17.72 -23.18 19.49
CA TYR A 50 17.91 -22.84 18.08
C TYR A 50 16.61 -22.93 17.28
N ALA A 51 15.76 -23.93 17.56
CA ALA A 51 14.47 -24.07 16.90
C ALA A 51 13.54 -22.91 17.24
N TYR A 52 13.54 -22.46 18.51
CA TYR A 52 12.76 -21.28 18.93
C TYR A 52 13.25 -19.99 18.28
N VAL A 53 14.56 -19.82 18.10
CA VAL A 53 15.11 -18.65 17.39
C VAL A 53 14.75 -18.66 15.90
N ILE A 54 14.77 -19.82 15.25
CA ILE A 54 14.34 -19.93 13.84
C ILE A 54 12.85 -19.57 13.72
N LEU A 55 11.99 -20.17 14.55
CA LEU A 55 10.55 -19.92 14.53
C LEU A 55 10.23 -18.45 14.87
N GLY A 56 10.85 -17.93 15.93
CA GLY A 56 10.70 -16.54 16.36
C GLY A 56 11.21 -15.55 15.31
N GLY A 57 12.35 -15.83 14.69
CA GLY A 57 12.91 -15.01 13.61
C GLY A 57 12.04 -15.00 12.35
N LEU A 58 11.37 -16.11 12.04
CA LEU A 58 10.40 -16.19 10.95
C LEU A 58 9.18 -15.31 11.20
N ILE A 59 8.55 -15.46 12.36
CA ILE A 59 7.36 -14.68 12.74
C ILE A 59 7.72 -13.20 12.81
N PHE A 60 8.81 -12.87 13.51
CA PHE A 60 9.28 -11.50 13.64
C PHE A 60 9.62 -10.88 12.29
N GLY A 61 10.30 -11.61 11.41
CA GLY A 61 10.67 -11.14 10.09
C GLY A 61 9.47 -10.82 9.20
N ILE A 62 8.41 -11.64 9.25
CA ILE A 62 7.16 -11.40 8.52
C ILE A 62 6.45 -10.14 9.05
N VAL A 63 6.30 -10.03 10.37
CA VAL A 63 5.62 -8.87 10.97
C VAL A 63 6.38 -7.58 10.69
N LEU A 64 7.71 -7.62 10.84
CA LEU A 64 8.56 -6.46 10.60
C LEU A 64 8.54 -6.05 9.12
N SER A 65 8.56 -7.01 8.19
CA SER A 65 8.49 -6.68 6.76
C SER A 65 7.18 -5.98 6.41
N PHE A 66 6.05 -6.40 6.99
CA PHE A 66 4.76 -5.75 6.75
C PHE A 66 4.73 -4.30 7.24
N ILE A 67 5.29 -4.05 8.43
CA ILE A 67 5.39 -2.70 9.01
C ILE A 67 6.30 -1.81 8.14
N VAL A 68 7.48 -2.32 7.77
CA VAL A 68 8.43 -1.58 6.94
C VAL A 68 7.83 -1.30 5.57
N TYR A 69 7.23 -2.30 4.93
CA TYR A 69 6.54 -2.15 3.64
C TYR A 69 5.48 -1.05 3.67
N THR A 70 4.63 -1.06 4.69
CA THR A 70 3.55 -0.06 4.82
C THR A 70 4.12 1.35 4.96
N LYS A 71 5.17 1.52 5.78
CA LYS A 71 5.81 2.83 5.99
C LYS A 71 6.62 3.30 4.79
N VAL A 72 7.40 2.41 4.16
CA VAL A 72 8.21 2.73 2.98
C VAL A 72 7.31 3.08 1.81
N THR A 73 6.29 2.26 1.54
CA THR A 73 5.34 2.51 0.45
C THR A 73 4.59 3.81 0.67
N THR A 74 4.13 4.07 1.90
CA THR A 74 3.50 5.36 2.26
C THR A 74 4.44 6.54 1.99
N LYS A 75 5.69 6.46 2.44
CA LYS A 75 6.68 7.52 2.25
C LYS A 75 7.03 7.72 0.77
N LEU A 76 7.13 6.64 -0.01
CA LEU A 76 7.45 6.71 -1.43
C LEU A 76 6.34 7.43 -2.19
N ILE A 77 5.09 7.08 -1.89
CA ILE A 77 3.92 7.71 -2.52
C ILE A 77 3.87 9.21 -2.20
N GLN A 78 4.07 9.59 -0.94
CA GLN A 78 4.12 10.98 -0.51
C GLN A 78 5.29 11.75 -1.14
N ARG A 79 6.48 11.13 -1.21
CA ARG A 79 7.69 11.79 -1.73
C ARG A 79 7.64 12.03 -3.23
N TYR A 80 7.03 11.13 -3.99
CA TYR A 80 6.91 11.26 -5.45
C TYR A 80 5.55 11.83 -5.89
N ASN A 81 4.74 12.32 -4.95
CA ASN A 81 3.40 12.90 -5.17
C ASN A 81 2.54 12.04 -6.12
N MET A 82 2.63 10.71 -5.95
CA MET A 82 1.99 9.77 -6.87
C MET A 82 0.49 9.58 -6.60
N ASP A 83 -0.06 10.26 -5.59
CA ASP A 83 -1.48 10.23 -5.21
C ASP A 83 -2.42 10.58 -6.39
N GLU A 84 -1.97 11.39 -7.35
CA GLU A 84 -2.77 11.74 -8.53
C GLU A 84 -2.78 10.65 -9.63
N LYS A 85 -1.77 9.77 -9.60
CA LYS A 85 -1.55 8.70 -10.59
C LYS A 85 -2.18 7.37 -10.17
N PHE A 86 -2.46 7.19 -8.89
CA PHE A 86 -3.16 6.02 -8.35
C PHE A 86 -4.67 6.24 -8.32
N GLU A 87 -5.44 5.15 -8.29
CA GLU A 87 -6.88 5.25 -8.07
C GLU A 87 -7.18 5.84 -6.68
N ASP A 88 -8.21 6.69 -6.62
CA ASP A 88 -8.55 7.52 -5.45
C ASP A 88 -8.83 6.73 -4.15
N ASN A 89 -8.92 5.39 -4.21
CA ASN A 89 -9.22 4.51 -3.09
C ASN A 89 -8.14 3.46 -2.77
N TRP A 90 -6.98 3.50 -3.42
CA TRP A 90 -6.00 2.41 -3.34
C TRP A 90 -5.45 2.11 -1.91
N PHE A 91 -5.39 3.12 -1.04
CA PHE A 91 -4.94 2.96 0.35
C PHE A 91 -6.06 3.04 1.41
N GLY A 92 -7.34 3.06 1.00
CA GLY A 92 -8.44 3.44 1.90
C GLY A 92 -8.33 4.87 2.44
N ARG A 93 -7.33 5.64 1.98
CA ARG A 93 -7.21 7.07 2.24
C ARG A 93 -8.20 7.76 1.32
N LYS A 94 -9.40 8.07 1.85
CA LYS A 94 -10.21 9.14 1.28
C LYS A 94 -9.30 10.36 1.15
N LYS A 95 -9.14 10.90 -0.06
CA LYS A 95 -8.46 12.20 -0.27
C LYS A 95 -8.98 13.15 0.80
N THR A 96 -8.11 13.67 1.64
CA THR A 96 -8.46 14.70 2.62
C THR A 96 -7.94 16.04 2.12
N ASP A 97 -8.73 17.11 2.26
CA ASP A 97 -8.31 18.46 1.90
C ASP A 97 -7.14 18.93 2.80
N LYS A 98 -6.61 20.13 2.53
CA LYS A 98 -5.54 20.75 3.34
C LYS A 98 -5.89 20.89 4.84
N ASN A 99 -7.15 20.71 5.20
CA ASN A 99 -7.70 20.80 6.56
C ASN A 99 -8.13 19.43 7.11
N GLY A 100 -7.74 18.31 6.48
CA GLY A 100 -8.01 16.96 6.97
C GLY A 100 -9.44 16.47 6.76
N LYS A 101 -10.28 17.18 5.99
CA LYS A 101 -11.67 16.75 5.73
C LYS A 101 -11.74 15.89 4.47
N PRO A 102 -12.52 14.79 4.44
CA PRO A 102 -12.67 13.98 3.25
C PRO A 102 -13.16 14.86 2.09
N VAL A 103 -12.41 14.86 0.99
CA VAL A 103 -12.76 15.52 -0.27
C VAL A 103 -13.98 14.81 -0.81
N VAL A 104 -15.14 15.32 -0.45
CA VAL A 104 -16.38 15.00 -1.12
C VAL A 104 -16.25 15.61 -2.50
N THR A 105 -16.07 14.78 -3.53
CA THR A 105 -16.31 15.20 -4.92
C THR A 105 -17.75 15.68 -4.96
N ARG A 106 -17.96 17.00 -4.85
CA ARG A 106 -19.28 17.60 -5.08
C ARG A 106 -19.69 17.16 -6.47
N LYS A 107 -20.68 16.26 -6.55
CA LYS A 107 -21.47 16.13 -7.78
C LYS A 107 -22.06 17.52 -7.98
N THR A 108 -21.59 18.23 -9.01
CA THR A 108 -22.22 19.45 -9.48
C THR A 108 -23.57 19.03 -10.05
N ASN A 109 -24.58 18.94 -9.19
CA ASN A 109 -25.95 18.93 -9.66
C ASN A 109 -26.16 20.33 -10.25
N MET A 110 -26.28 20.39 -11.58
CA MET A 110 -26.70 21.63 -12.23
C MET A 110 -28.05 22.05 -11.63
N PRO A 111 -28.26 23.34 -11.32
CA PRO A 111 -29.55 23.83 -10.85
C PRO A 111 -30.64 23.39 -11.82
N ASP A 112 -31.84 23.12 -11.33
CA ASP A 112 -32.96 22.70 -12.19
C ASP A 112 -33.29 23.73 -13.28
N SER A 113 -32.89 24.99 -13.08
CA SER A 113 -32.99 26.07 -14.09
C SER A 113 -32.03 25.93 -15.29
N VAL A 114 -31.10 24.98 -15.25
CA VAL A 114 -30.11 24.70 -16.33
C VAL A 114 -30.36 23.32 -16.95
N LYS A 115 -31.22 22.50 -16.36
CA LYS A 115 -31.69 21.28 -16.98
C LYS A 115 -32.68 21.68 -18.07
N LEU A 116 -32.44 21.25 -19.30
CA LEU A 116 -33.43 21.39 -20.39
C LEU A 116 -34.75 20.82 -19.89
N SER A 117 -35.85 21.54 -20.13
CA SER A 117 -37.16 20.97 -19.86
C SER A 117 -37.37 19.74 -20.75
N ASP A 118 -38.25 18.83 -20.33
CA ASP A 118 -38.55 17.62 -21.12
C ASP A 118 -39.05 17.98 -22.53
N GLU A 119 -39.63 19.17 -22.71
CA GLU A 119 -40.02 19.73 -24.01
C GLU A 119 -38.83 20.16 -24.88
N GLU A 120 -37.84 20.86 -24.29
CA GLU A 120 -36.65 21.32 -25.03
C GLU A 120 -35.69 20.15 -25.37
N ALA A 121 -35.66 19.11 -24.54
CA ALA A 121 -34.92 17.89 -24.81
C ALA A 121 -35.54 17.08 -25.97
N ALA A 122 -36.88 16.98 -26.00
CA ALA A 122 -37.60 16.31 -27.07
C ALA A 122 -37.52 17.04 -28.42
N GLU A 123 -37.44 18.37 -28.42
CA GLU A 123 -37.21 19.14 -29.65
C GLU A 123 -35.79 18.93 -30.21
N ARG A 124 -34.76 18.83 -29.36
CA ARG A 124 -33.38 18.56 -29.83
C ARG A 124 -33.23 17.20 -30.48
N GLU A 125 -33.85 16.15 -29.94
CA GLU A 125 -33.83 14.81 -30.55
C GLU A 125 -34.58 14.75 -31.90
N LYS A 126 -35.43 15.74 -32.20
CA LYS A 126 -36.19 15.78 -33.46
C LYS A 126 -35.38 16.35 -34.64
N TRP A 127 -34.25 17.00 -34.35
CA TRP A 127 -33.39 17.66 -35.34
C TRP A 127 -31.97 17.06 -35.45
N ASP A 128 -31.63 16.09 -34.59
CA ASP A 128 -30.44 15.22 -34.72
C ASP A 128 -30.77 13.93 -35.51
#